data_AF-A0A7C5G3M7-F1
#
_entry.id   AF-A0A7C5G3M7-F1
#
_cell.length_a   1.000
_cell.length_b   1.000
_cell.length_c   1.000
_cell.angle_alpha   90.00
_cell.angle_beta   90.00
_cell.angle_gamma   90.00
#
_symmetry.space_group_name_H-M   'P 1'
#
loop_
_entity.id
_entity.type
_entity.pdbx_description
1 polymer ?
#
loop_
_entity_poly.entity_id
_entity_poly.type
_entity_poly.pdbx_seq_one_letter_code
_entity_poly.pdbx_strand_id
1 'polypeptide(L)'
;MNIASSEEKRPSENRERVAELVRLVLEGTHEERDEAFKALMDLMDPVIDRVAAKFRIRDPEFKGDVQAKVFERLTKFNPAQSFEAWVCKIAENQAIDRAREKHARRTVPFSVLERQARYEADQEEGLSFVETIADPASELRPSLDRLCDEEPFCSAQIAKLSELPAKRRVIGLAVAGLHTKIPPATWKEWCQEAGLGEDFPPPAVESCITYEARVQKFAELLGLSESGIRQHVLRSRKLLNEVVRKD
;
A
#
# COMPACT_ATOMS: atom_id res chain seq x y z
N MET A 1 -4.76 27.30 38.75
CA MET A 1 -4.78 26.14 37.83
C MET A 1 -3.64 26.33 36.84
N ASN A 2 -2.52 25.65 37.06
CA ASN A 2 -1.37 25.65 36.16
C ASN A 2 -1.70 24.75 34.97
N ILE A 3 -1.91 25.35 33.80
CA ILE A 3 -1.85 24.64 32.52
C ILE A 3 -0.36 24.45 32.27
N ALA A 4 0.15 23.27 32.63
CA ALA A 4 1.52 22.90 32.36
C ALA A 4 1.73 22.90 30.84
N SER A 5 2.65 23.76 30.40
CA SER A 5 3.21 23.75 29.06
C SER A 5 3.71 22.36 28.72
N SER A 6 3.00 21.67 27.84
CA SER A 6 3.57 20.56 27.09
C SER A 6 4.65 21.14 26.18
N GLU A 7 5.88 21.21 26.68
CA GLU A 7 7.07 21.41 25.86
C GLU A 7 7.05 20.35 24.76
N GLU A 8 6.74 20.77 23.53
CA GLU A 8 7.09 20.03 22.32
C GLU A 8 8.61 19.86 22.32
N LYS A 9 9.09 18.76 22.93
CA LYS A 9 10.49 18.34 22.87
C LYS A 9 10.93 18.36 21.42
N ARG A 10 12.08 18.99 21.16
CA ARG A 10 12.54 19.20 19.78
C ARG A 10 12.66 17.85 19.09
N PRO A 11 12.33 17.74 17.79
CA PRO A 11 12.42 16.48 17.05
C PRO A 11 13.78 15.78 17.14
N SER A 12 14.86 16.52 17.42
CA SER A 12 16.20 16.00 17.69
C SER A 12 16.29 15.22 19.01
N GLU A 13 15.69 15.74 20.09
CA GLU A 13 15.73 15.13 21.43
C GLU A 13 14.98 13.79 21.44
N ASN A 14 13.88 13.68 20.70
CA ASN A 14 13.14 12.43 20.56
C ASN A 14 13.96 11.37 19.80
N ARG A 15 14.73 11.76 18.78
CA ARG A 15 15.58 10.83 18.02
C ARG A 15 16.74 10.32 18.86
N GLU A 16 17.42 11.21 19.57
CA GLU A 16 18.52 10.85 20.48
C GLU A 16 18.03 9.91 21.59
N ARG A 17 16.86 10.23 22.19
CA ARG A 17 16.23 9.36 23.18
C ARG A 17 15.95 7.97 22.63
N VAL A 18 15.39 7.86 21.43
CA VAL A 18 15.10 6.55 20.83
C VAL A 18 16.38 5.78 20.51
N ALA A 19 17.40 6.46 19.98
CA ALA A 19 18.70 5.84 19.71
C ALA A 19 19.31 5.24 20.99
N GLU A 20 19.23 5.98 22.11
CA GLU A 20 19.72 5.51 23.40
C GLU A 20 18.90 4.32 23.93
N LEU A 21 17.57 4.37 23.84
CA LEU A 21 16.71 3.24 24.22
C LEU A 21 17.03 1.99 23.39
N VAL A 22 17.25 2.13 22.08
CA VAL A 22 17.64 1.02 21.21
C VAL A 22 19.00 0.45 21.63
N ARG A 23 19.97 1.31 21.94
CA ARG A 23 21.29 0.90 22.45
C ARG A 23 21.16 0.12 23.76
N LEU A 24 20.37 0.61 24.71
CA LEU A 24 20.15 -0.05 25.99
C LEU A 24 19.46 -1.41 25.85
N VAL A 25 18.49 -1.56 24.94
CA VAL A 25 17.86 -2.86 24.67
C VAL A 25 18.86 -3.88 24.12
N LEU A 26 19.82 -3.45 23.29
CA LEU A 26 20.79 -4.35 22.67
C LEU A 26 21.98 -4.67 23.59
N GLU A 27 22.48 -3.69 24.33
CA GLU A 27 23.78 -3.75 25.01
C GLU A 27 23.70 -3.56 26.52
N GLY A 28 22.59 -3.07 27.06
CA GLY A 28 22.43 -2.73 28.47
C GLY A 28 22.48 -3.94 29.40
N THR A 29 22.45 -3.68 30.71
CA THR A 29 22.22 -4.68 31.75
C THR A 29 20.79 -5.21 31.69
N HIS A 30 20.48 -6.29 32.43
CA HIS A 30 19.13 -6.86 32.43
C HIS A 30 18.05 -5.85 32.84
N GLU A 31 18.31 -5.05 33.88
CA GLU A 31 17.35 -4.04 34.37
C GLU A 31 17.18 -2.91 33.35
N GLU A 32 18.28 -2.40 32.78
CA GLU A 32 18.23 -1.35 31.75
C GLU A 32 17.53 -1.82 30.48
N ARG A 33 17.70 -3.10 30.11
CA ARG A 33 17.00 -3.69 28.96
C ARG A 33 15.50 -3.72 29.18
N ASP A 34 15.04 -4.16 30.35
CA ASP A 34 13.62 -4.25 30.65
C ASP A 34 12.95 -2.88 30.66
N GLU A 35 13.61 -1.87 31.24
CA GLU A 35 13.14 -0.50 31.25
C GLU A 35 13.10 0.11 29.84
N ALA A 36 14.17 -0.08 29.07
CA ALA A 36 14.27 0.44 27.71
C ALA A 36 13.27 -0.25 26.76
N PHE A 37 13.07 -1.56 26.94
CA PHE A 37 12.08 -2.34 26.21
C PHE A 37 10.68 -1.81 26.45
N LYS A 38 10.31 -1.59 27.72
CA LYS A 38 9.01 -1.01 28.09
C LYS A 38 8.83 0.38 27.48
N ALA A 39 9.85 1.25 27.57
CA ALA A 39 9.78 2.59 27.01
C ALA A 39 9.62 2.59 25.48
N LEU A 40 10.26 1.65 24.76
CA LEU A 40 10.06 1.49 23.32
C LEU A 40 8.66 0.98 22.98
N MET A 41 8.10 0.07 23.77
CA MET A 41 6.72 -0.39 23.60
C MET A 41 5.73 0.77 23.73
N ASP A 42 5.85 1.58 24.79
CA ASP A 42 4.99 2.74 25.01
C ASP A 42 5.04 3.74 23.84
N LEU A 43 6.19 3.86 23.17
CA LEU A 43 6.36 4.71 21.98
C LEU A 43 5.72 4.14 20.71
N MET A 44 5.80 2.82 20.50
CA MET A 44 5.25 2.19 19.30
C MET A 44 3.74 1.97 19.38
N ASP A 45 3.19 1.79 20.57
CA ASP A 45 1.79 1.47 20.81
C ASP A 45 0.79 2.39 20.07
N PRO A 46 0.87 3.74 20.18
CA PRO A 46 -0.02 4.63 19.45
C PRO A 46 0.14 4.54 17.92
N VAL A 47 1.32 4.17 17.42
CA VAL A 47 1.57 3.97 15.99
C VAL A 47 0.86 2.70 15.52
N ILE A 48 1.01 1.61 16.28
CA ILE A 48 0.41 0.31 15.97
C ILE A 48 -1.12 0.43 16.04
N ASP A 49 -1.67 1.10 17.04
CA ASP A 49 -3.11 1.29 17.20
C ASP A 49 -3.72 2.12 16.05
N ARG A 50 -3.02 3.16 15.58
CA ARG A 50 -3.41 3.92 14.37
C ARG A 50 -3.45 3.02 13.13
N VAL A 51 -2.46 2.16 12.95
CA VAL A 51 -2.42 1.21 11.81
C VAL A 51 -3.53 0.17 11.94
N ALA A 52 -3.75 -0.40 13.12
CA ALA A 52 -4.83 -1.35 13.37
C ALA A 52 -6.20 -0.73 13.04
N ALA A 53 -6.43 0.52 13.45
CA ALA A 53 -7.64 1.28 13.11
C ALA A 53 -7.77 1.52 11.60
N LYS A 54 -6.69 1.96 10.93
CA LYS A 54 -6.62 2.18 9.47
C LYS A 54 -7.01 0.93 8.69
N PHE A 55 -6.52 -0.24 9.11
CA PHE A 55 -6.80 -1.52 8.45
C PHE A 55 -8.02 -2.27 9.04
N ARG A 56 -8.73 -1.68 10.01
CA ARG A 56 -9.89 -2.27 10.71
C ARG A 56 -9.60 -3.65 11.29
N ILE A 57 -8.40 -3.83 11.84
CA ILE A 57 -7.97 -5.07 12.48
C ILE A 57 -8.62 -5.16 13.86
N ARG A 58 -9.31 -6.27 14.12
CA ARG A 58 -9.96 -6.57 15.41
C ARG A 58 -9.25 -7.66 16.21
N ASP A 59 -8.16 -8.18 15.66
CA ASP A 59 -7.38 -9.26 16.24
C ASP A 59 -6.58 -8.72 17.44
N PRO A 60 -6.83 -9.20 18.67
CA PRO A 60 -6.11 -8.73 19.85
C PRO A 60 -4.62 -9.07 19.82
N GLU A 61 -4.21 -10.09 19.06
CA GLU A 61 -2.81 -10.52 18.95
C GLU A 61 -2.00 -9.63 17.99
N PHE A 62 -2.67 -8.80 17.17
CA PHE A 62 -2.01 -7.98 16.16
C PHE A 62 -0.90 -7.10 16.74
N LYS A 63 -1.17 -6.49 17.89
CA LYS A 63 -0.24 -5.59 18.55
C LYS A 63 1.01 -6.33 19.03
N GLY A 64 0.82 -7.46 19.72
CA GLY A 64 1.92 -8.30 20.20
C GLY A 64 2.80 -8.81 19.07
N ASP A 65 2.20 -9.22 17.95
CA ASP A 65 2.96 -9.67 16.78
C ASP A 65 3.81 -8.57 16.17
N VAL A 66 3.27 -7.36 16.05
CA VAL A 66 4.02 -6.22 15.51
C VAL A 66 5.19 -5.88 16.43
N GLN A 67 4.95 -5.81 17.73
CA GLN A 67 6.00 -5.59 18.73
C GLN A 67 7.10 -6.65 18.62
N ALA A 68 6.75 -7.94 18.58
CA ALA A 68 7.71 -9.02 18.40
C ALA A 68 8.55 -8.85 17.11
N LYS A 69 7.91 -8.50 15.99
CA LYS A 69 8.58 -8.26 14.70
C LYS A 69 9.49 -7.03 14.73
N VAL A 70 9.13 -5.99 15.48
CA VAL A 70 9.98 -4.81 15.71
C VAL A 70 11.24 -5.22 16.45
N PHE A 71 11.12 -6.00 17.53
CA PHE A 71 12.27 -6.46 18.32
C PHE A 71 13.17 -7.44 17.55
N GLU A 72 12.61 -8.37 16.78
CA GLU A 72 13.36 -9.26 15.88
C GLU A 72 14.25 -8.47 14.90
N ARG A 73 13.78 -7.29 14.47
CA ARG A 73 14.45 -6.46 13.47
C ARG A 73 15.17 -5.25 14.07
N LEU A 74 15.23 -5.14 15.40
CA LEU A 74 15.73 -3.94 16.07
C LEU A 74 17.21 -3.69 15.77
N THR A 75 17.99 -4.75 15.58
CA THR A 75 19.41 -4.68 15.17
C THR A 75 19.63 -4.05 13.79
N LYS A 76 18.58 -3.96 12.97
CA LYS A 76 18.59 -3.34 11.63
C LYS A 76 18.04 -1.92 11.63
N PHE A 77 17.61 -1.41 12.78
CA PHE A 77 17.10 -0.06 12.89
C PHE A 77 18.23 0.96 12.68
N ASN A 78 18.02 1.91 11.76
CA ASN A 78 18.93 3.04 11.57
C ASN A 78 18.46 4.22 12.43
N PRO A 79 19.25 4.75 13.38
CA PRO A 79 18.87 5.91 14.20
C PRO A 79 18.65 7.20 13.41
N ALA A 80 19.14 7.30 12.17
CA ALA A 80 18.92 8.47 11.32
C ALA A 80 17.48 8.61 10.80
N GLN A 81 16.71 7.51 10.74
CA GLN A 81 15.29 7.53 10.36
C GLN A 81 14.37 7.68 11.58
N SER A 82 13.15 8.17 11.36
CA SER A 82 12.13 8.22 12.40
C SER A 82 11.73 6.80 12.81
N PHE A 83 11.81 6.52 14.12
CA PHE A 83 11.38 5.24 14.68
C PHE A 83 9.90 4.97 14.46
N GLU A 84 9.04 5.99 14.64
CA GLU A 84 7.60 5.85 14.39
C GLU A 84 7.30 5.47 12.93
N ALA A 85 7.99 6.10 11.97
CA ALA A 85 7.81 5.77 10.56
C ALA A 85 8.26 4.34 10.25
N TRP A 86 9.37 3.91 10.86
CA TRP A 86 9.89 2.55 10.73
C TRP A 86 8.94 1.50 11.33
N VAL A 87 8.43 1.73 12.54
CA VAL A 87 7.40 0.90 13.19
C VAL A 87 6.12 0.87 12.36
N CYS A 88 5.64 2.02 11.89
CA CYS A 88 4.45 2.13 11.05
C CYS A 88 4.57 1.20 9.83
N LYS A 89 5.72 1.24 9.14
CA LYS A 89 6.00 0.36 8.01
C LYS A 89 5.96 -1.13 8.38
N ILE A 90 6.49 -1.53 9.54
CA ILE A 90 6.42 -2.92 10.01
C ILE A 90 4.96 -3.31 10.28
N ALA A 91 4.21 -2.46 10.98
CA ALA A 91 2.80 -2.67 11.31
C ALA A 91 1.92 -2.80 10.06
N GLU A 92 2.12 -1.93 9.05
CA GLU A 92 1.39 -1.97 7.79
C GLU A 92 1.69 -3.25 7.01
N ASN A 93 2.94 -3.67 6.95
CA ASN A 93 3.30 -4.94 6.32
C ASN A 93 2.63 -6.13 7.04
N GLN A 94 2.63 -6.14 8.38
CA GLN A 94 1.95 -7.19 9.15
C GLN A 94 0.44 -7.19 8.92
N ALA A 95 -0.18 -6.01 8.79
CA ALA A 95 -1.60 -5.87 8.48
C ALA A 95 -1.93 -6.43 7.10
N ILE A 96 -1.10 -6.14 6.11
CA ILE A 96 -1.23 -6.65 4.73
C ILE A 96 -1.06 -8.18 4.71
N ASP A 97 -0.05 -8.71 5.39
CA ASP A 97 0.20 -10.15 5.45
C ASP A 97 -0.97 -10.90 6.09
N ARG A 98 -1.54 -10.38 7.19
CA ARG A 98 -2.78 -10.92 7.77
C ARG A 98 -3.96 -10.87 6.81
N ALA A 99 -4.12 -9.78 6.06
CA ALA A 99 -5.19 -9.66 5.08
C ALA A 99 -5.04 -10.71 3.96
N ARG A 100 -3.79 -10.97 3.53
CA ARG A 100 -3.46 -12.04 2.57
C ARG A 100 -3.76 -13.41 3.13
N GLU A 101 -3.32 -13.71 4.35
CA GLU A 101 -3.61 -14.99 5.00
C GLU A 101 -5.11 -15.22 5.18
N LYS A 102 -5.86 -14.21 5.62
CA LYS A 102 -7.31 -14.30 5.75
C LYS A 102 -7.99 -14.56 4.40
N HIS A 103 -7.44 -14.01 3.32
CA HIS A 103 -7.94 -14.25 1.97
C HIS A 103 -7.57 -15.66 1.48
N ALA A 104 -6.35 -16.13 1.74
CA ALA A 104 -5.91 -17.49 1.42
C ALA A 104 -6.67 -18.57 2.23
N ARG A 105 -6.97 -18.28 3.50
CA ARG A 105 -7.77 -19.14 4.40
C ARG A 105 -9.27 -19.04 4.17
N ARG A 106 -9.77 -18.11 3.34
CA ARG A 106 -11.11 -18.24 2.75
C ARG A 106 -11.02 -19.40 1.76
N THR A 107 -11.12 -20.61 2.30
CA THR A 107 -11.33 -21.85 1.59
C THR A 107 -12.36 -21.57 0.51
N VAL A 108 -11.93 -21.62 -0.74
CA VAL A 108 -12.83 -21.61 -1.89
C VAL A 108 -13.84 -22.73 -1.60
N PRO A 109 -15.13 -22.43 -1.39
CA PRO A 109 -16.10 -23.45 -1.07
C PRO A 109 -15.99 -24.56 -2.12
N PHE A 110 -16.02 -25.82 -1.71
CA PHE A 110 -15.89 -26.95 -2.63
C PHE A 110 -16.89 -26.85 -3.80
N SER A 111 -18.05 -26.24 -3.57
CA SER A 111 -19.06 -25.91 -4.58
C SER A 111 -18.62 -24.92 -5.66
N VAL A 112 -17.68 -24.01 -5.37
CA VAL A 112 -17.06 -23.11 -6.35
C VAL A 112 -16.06 -23.88 -7.21
N LEU A 113 -15.31 -24.81 -6.61
CA LEU A 113 -14.41 -25.71 -7.36
C LEU A 113 -15.19 -26.70 -8.24
N GLU A 114 -16.32 -27.24 -7.77
CA GLU A 114 -17.21 -28.08 -8.60
C GLU A 114 -17.85 -27.33 -9.76
N ARG A 115 -18.24 -26.06 -9.56
CA ARG A 115 -18.72 -25.21 -10.66
C ARG A 115 -17.63 -25.00 -11.70
N GLN A 116 -16.41 -24.78 -11.26
CA GLN A 116 -15.28 -24.56 -12.15
C GLN A 116 -14.93 -25.83 -12.94
N ALA A 117 -14.90 -26.99 -12.27
CA ALA A 117 -14.70 -28.29 -12.94
C ALA A 117 -15.80 -28.60 -13.97
N ARG A 118 -17.05 -28.17 -13.73
CA ARG A 118 -18.15 -28.34 -14.72
C ARG A 118 -18.01 -27.39 -15.91
N TYR A 119 -17.54 -26.17 -15.71
CA TYR A 119 -17.28 -25.23 -16.80
C TYR A 119 -16.06 -25.63 -17.65
N GLU A 120 -15.02 -26.21 -17.02
CA GLU A 120 -13.84 -26.71 -17.72
C GLU A 120 -14.13 -27.98 -18.53
N ALA A 121 -15.05 -28.84 -18.08
CA ALA A 121 -15.50 -30.02 -18.82
C ALA A 121 -16.38 -29.67 -20.06
N ASP A 122 -17.03 -28.50 -20.07
CA ASP A 122 -17.88 -28.03 -21.18
C ASP A 122 -17.11 -27.15 -22.20
N GLN A 123 -15.84 -26.78 -21.94
CA GLN A 123 -15.06 -25.82 -22.74
C GLN A 123 -13.87 -26.43 -23.53
N GLU A 124 -13.79 -27.76 -23.70
CA GLU A 124 -12.75 -28.35 -24.57
C GLU A 124 -12.92 -28.02 -26.07
N GLU A 125 -14.00 -27.35 -26.49
CA GLU A 125 -14.16 -26.80 -27.85
C GLU A 125 -14.33 -25.27 -27.85
N GLY A 126 -13.30 -24.51 -27.43
CA GLY A 126 -13.24 -23.10 -27.83
C GLY A 126 -12.42 -22.18 -26.93
N LEU A 127 -11.19 -21.93 -27.36
CA LEU A 127 -10.34 -20.78 -27.02
C LEU A 127 -9.71 -20.76 -25.62
N SER A 128 -8.43 -21.10 -25.63
CA SER A 128 -7.39 -20.81 -24.65
C SER A 128 -7.38 -19.32 -24.21
N PHE A 129 -8.14 -18.99 -23.17
CA PHE A 129 -7.98 -17.76 -22.40
C PHE A 129 -8.29 -17.98 -20.92
N VAL A 130 -7.59 -18.92 -20.30
CA VAL A 130 -7.51 -18.99 -18.84
C VAL A 130 -6.07 -18.68 -18.46
N GLU A 131 -5.74 -17.38 -18.44
CA GLU A 131 -4.63 -16.92 -17.59
C GLU A 131 -5.00 -17.26 -16.14
N THR A 132 -4.23 -18.18 -15.60
CA THR A 132 -4.18 -18.62 -14.21
C THR A 132 -4.58 -17.52 -13.23
N ILE A 133 -5.51 -17.86 -12.33
CA ILE A 133 -6.05 -17.04 -11.24
C ILE A 133 -4.96 -16.79 -10.17
N ALA A 134 -3.89 -16.10 -10.54
CA ALA A 134 -3.13 -15.29 -9.61
C ALA A 134 -3.83 -13.94 -9.60
N ASP A 135 -4.42 -13.53 -8.47
CA ASP A 135 -5.07 -12.22 -8.34
C ASP A 135 -4.10 -11.13 -8.83
N PRO A 136 -4.33 -10.51 -10.00
CA PRO A 136 -3.40 -9.52 -10.55
C PRO A 136 -3.28 -8.30 -9.64
N ALA A 137 -4.22 -8.09 -8.71
CA ALA A 137 -4.11 -7.07 -7.67
C ALA A 137 -3.07 -7.44 -6.59
N SER A 138 -2.82 -8.72 -6.33
CA SER A 138 -1.85 -9.19 -5.34
C SER A 138 -0.40 -8.88 -5.74
N GLU A 139 -0.08 -8.90 -7.04
CA GLU A 139 1.26 -8.56 -7.57
C GLU A 139 1.49 -7.05 -7.77
N LEU A 140 0.42 -6.27 -7.97
CA LEU A 140 0.47 -4.80 -8.08
C LEU A 140 0.64 -4.12 -6.72
N ARG A 141 0.10 -4.71 -5.63
CA ARG A 141 0.12 -4.14 -4.26
C ARG A 141 1.53 -3.85 -3.71
N PRO A 142 2.53 -4.76 -3.79
CA PRO A 142 3.86 -4.50 -3.21
C PRO A 142 4.69 -3.48 -3.99
N SER A 143 4.38 -3.25 -5.27
CA SER A 143 5.17 -2.39 -6.15
C SER A 143 4.66 -0.95 -6.23
N LEU A 144 3.36 -0.72 -6.01
CA LEU A 144 2.77 0.62 -6.07
C LEU A 144 2.92 1.41 -4.77
N ASP A 145 2.82 0.76 -3.60
CA ASP A 145 3.04 1.42 -2.29
C ASP A 145 4.52 1.77 -2.06
N ARG A 146 5.45 1.18 -2.82
CA ARG A 146 6.89 1.51 -2.79
C ARG A 146 7.27 2.76 -3.59
N LEU A 147 6.32 3.38 -4.32
CA LEU A 147 6.60 4.48 -5.23
C LEU A 147 6.39 5.88 -4.65
N CYS A 148 6.21 5.97 -3.33
CA CYS A 148 6.16 7.24 -2.60
C CYS A 148 7.53 7.95 -2.49
N ASP A 149 8.56 7.54 -3.24
CA ASP A 149 9.68 8.44 -3.52
C ASP A 149 9.15 9.58 -4.41
N GLU A 150 9.12 10.79 -3.86
CA GLU A 150 8.35 11.96 -4.33
C GLU A 150 8.75 12.53 -5.70
N GLU A 151 9.71 11.93 -6.40
CA GLU A 151 10.15 12.44 -7.69
C GLU A 151 9.07 12.27 -8.77
N PRO A 152 8.70 13.35 -9.48
CA PRO A 152 7.88 13.29 -10.68
C PRO A 152 8.51 12.39 -11.75
N PHE A 153 7.70 11.84 -12.66
CA PHE A 153 8.24 11.11 -13.80
C PHE A 153 9.04 12.04 -14.72
N CYS A 154 10.18 11.56 -15.21
CA CYS A 154 10.98 12.29 -16.18
C CYS A 154 10.29 12.33 -17.55
N SER A 155 10.75 13.21 -18.44
CA SER A 155 10.16 13.39 -19.78
C SER A 155 10.16 12.09 -20.60
N ALA A 156 11.20 11.26 -20.50
CA ALA A 156 11.28 9.98 -21.19
C ALA A 156 10.22 8.97 -20.69
N GLN A 157 9.97 8.93 -19.38
CA GLN A 157 8.94 8.10 -18.78
C GLN A 157 7.53 8.56 -19.21
N ILE A 158 7.28 9.88 -19.22
CA ILE A 158 6.01 10.47 -19.68
C ILE A 158 5.77 10.18 -21.16
N ALA A 159 6.80 10.30 -21.99
CA ALA A 159 6.71 9.97 -23.42
C ALA A 159 6.33 8.50 -23.62
N LYS A 160 6.99 7.58 -22.90
CA LYS A 160 6.68 6.15 -22.94
C LYS A 160 5.24 5.87 -22.50
N LEU A 161 4.79 6.45 -21.39
CA LEU A 161 3.40 6.33 -20.93
C LEU A 161 2.39 6.83 -21.97
N SER A 162 2.77 7.78 -22.81
CA SER A 162 1.89 8.33 -23.86
C SER A 162 1.63 7.38 -25.03
N GLU A 163 2.35 6.28 -25.12
CA GLU A 163 2.09 5.22 -26.09
C GLU A 163 0.82 4.42 -25.76
N LEU A 164 0.33 4.50 -24.51
CA LEU A 164 -0.92 3.85 -24.10
C LEU A 164 -2.13 4.63 -24.60
N PRO A 165 -3.23 3.95 -24.98
CA PRO A 165 -4.50 4.61 -25.29
C PRO A 165 -4.93 5.54 -24.14
N ALA A 166 -5.34 6.77 -24.47
CA ALA A 166 -5.58 7.85 -23.51
C ALA A 166 -6.40 7.41 -22.27
N LYS A 167 -7.57 6.81 -22.50
CA LYS A 167 -8.45 6.33 -21.42
C LYS A 167 -7.79 5.25 -20.56
N ARG A 168 -7.01 4.35 -21.16
CA ARG A 168 -6.29 3.29 -20.45
C ARG A 168 -5.14 3.85 -19.60
N ARG A 169 -4.38 4.81 -20.15
CA ARG A 169 -3.29 5.52 -19.47
C ARG A 169 -3.80 6.20 -18.21
N VAL A 170 -4.83 7.03 -18.36
CA VAL A 170 -5.40 7.83 -17.26
C VAL A 170 -6.01 6.94 -16.18
N ILE A 171 -6.86 5.97 -16.55
CA ILE A 171 -7.47 5.05 -15.56
C ILE A 171 -6.39 4.23 -14.85
N GLY A 172 -5.41 3.69 -15.59
CA GLY A 172 -4.33 2.88 -15.04
C GLY A 172 -3.51 3.64 -13.99
N LEU A 173 -3.09 4.87 -14.33
CA LEU A 173 -2.31 5.73 -13.43
C LEU A 173 -3.13 6.19 -12.22
N ALA A 174 -4.39 6.55 -12.42
CA ALA A 174 -5.23 7.04 -11.33
C ALA A 174 -5.57 5.94 -10.31
N VAL A 175 -5.93 4.73 -10.78
CA VAL A 175 -6.14 3.56 -9.89
C VAL A 175 -4.84 3.18 -9.18
N ALA A 176 -3.71 3.29 -9.85
CA ALA A 176 -2.40 3.01 -9.29
C ALA A 176 -1.90 4.08 -8.29
N GLY A 177 -2.58 5.23 -8.20
CA GLY A 177 -2.15 6.35 -7.36
C GLY A 177 -0.93 7.10 -7.91
N LEU A 178 -0.60 6.92 -9.18
CA LEU A 178 0.60 7.49 -9.83
C LEU A 178 0.34 8.78 -10.60
N HIS A 179 -0.92 9.24 -10.65
CA HIS A 179 -1.30 10.47 -11.35
C HIS A 179 -0.58 11.72 -10.79
N THR A 180 -0.24 11.73 -9.49
CA THR A 180 0.51 12.81 -8.84
C THR A 180 1.94 12.96 -9.34
N LYS A 181 2.49 11.93 -10.02
CA LYS A 181 3.83 11.99 -10.62
C LYS A 181 3.84 12.63 -12.01
N ILE A 182 2.68 12.92 -12.58
CA ILE A 182 2.55 13.58 -13.88
C ILE A 182 2.44 15.09 -13.66
N PRO A 183 3.17 15.93 -14.42
CA PRO A 183 2.99 17.37 -14.38
C PRO A 183 1.51 17.75 -14.58
N PRO A 184 0.95 18.67 -13.77
CA PRO A 184 -0.49 18.97 -13.80
C PRO A 184 -1.03 19.37 -15.18
N ALA A 185 -0.25 20.13 -15.96
CA ALA A 185 -0.62 20.52 -17.32
C ALA A 185 -0.77 19.29 -18.24
N THR A 186 0.20 18.39 -18.24
CA THR A 186 0.19 17.14 -19.02
C THR A 186 -0.95 16.23 -18.58
N TRP A 187 -1.19 16.13 -17.27
CA TRP A 187 -2.30 15.32 -16.75
C TRP A 187 -3.66 15.83 -17.20
N LYS A 188 -3.86 17.14 -17.19
CA LYS A 188 -5.08 17.80 -17.68
C LYS A 188 -5.33 17.51 -19.15
N GLU A 189 -4.31 17.63 -19.99
CA GLU A 189 -4.38 17.29 -21.42
C GLU A 189 -4.78 15.82 -21.62
N TRP A 190 -4.18 14.89 -20.86
CA TRP A 190 -4.48 13.48 -20.95
C TRP A 190 -5.91 13.15 -20.52
N CYS A 191 -6.44 13.84 -19.51
CA CYS A 191 -7.83 13.69 -19.09
C CYS A 191 -8.79 14.15 -20.18
N GLN A 192 -8.53 15.31 -20.79
CA GLN A 192 -9.33 15.81 -21.92
C GLN A 192 -9.28 14.84 -23.12
N GLU A 193 -8.10 14.33 -23.48
CA GLU A 193 -7.91 13.33 -24.55
C GLU A 193 -8.69 12.03 -24.26
N ALA A 194 -8.76 11.62 -22.99
CA ALA A 194 -9.50 10.44 -22.56
C ALA A 194 -11.04 10.66 -22.51
N GLY A 195 -11.52 11.87 -22.78
CA GLY A 195 -12.92 12.25 -22.59
C GLY A 195 -13.34 12.26 -21.11
N LEU A 196 -12.40 12.54 -20.21
CA LEU A 196 -12.61 12.64 -18.77
C LEU A 196 -12.59 14.12 -18.35
N GLY A 197 -13.34 14.46 -17.30
CA GLY A 197 -13.40 15.83 -16.78
C GLY A 197 -12.05 16.33 -16.26
N GLU A 198 -11.91 17.65 -16.15
CA GLU A 198 -10.67 18.30 -15.70
C GLU A 198 -10.30 17.96 -14.25
N ASP A 199 -11.31 17.64 -13.42
CA ASP A 199 -11.16 17.29 -12.01
C ASP A 199 -10.92 15.79 -11.78
N PHE A 200 -10.35 15.08 -12.76
CA PHE A 200 -10.05 13.66 -12.64
C PHE A 200 -8.62 13.44 -12.10
N PRO A 201 -8.38 12.56 -11.11
CA PRO A 201 -9.38 11.80 -10.37
C PRO A 201 -10.15 12.70 -9.37
N PRO A 202 -11.46 12.48 -9.18
CA PRO A 202 -12.23 13.30 -8.25
C PRO A 202 -11.70 13.18 -6.81
N PRO A 203 -11.83 14.22 -5.96
CA PRO A 203 -11.37 14.18 -4.57
C PRO A 203 -11.94 13.01 -3.76
N ALA A 204 -13.14 12.53 -4.13
CA ALA A 204 -13.74 11.34 -3.51
C ALA A 204 -12.86 10.08 -3.67
N VAL A 205 -12.07 9.98 -4.73
CA VAL A 205 -11.13 8.87 -4.97
C VAL A 205 -9.85 9.03 -4.16
N GLU A 206 -9.41 10.25 -3.84
CA GLU A 206 -8.24 10.47 -2.99
C GLU A 206 -8.42 9.87 -1.59
N SER A 207 -9.67 9.87 -1.09
CA SER A 207 -10.02 9.21 0.17
C SER A 207 -9.99 7.66 0.11
N CYS A 208 -9.89 7.07 -1.08
CA CYS A 208 -9.87 5.62 -1.27
C CYS A 208 -8.45 5.07 -1.05
N ILE A 209 -8.19 4.62 0.17
CA ILE A 209 -6.87 4.10 0.59
C ILE A 209 -6.52 2.79 -0.14
N THR A 210 -7.49 1.90 -0.35
CA THR A 210 -7.23 0.57 -0.94
C THR A 210 -7.40 0.55 -2.45
N TYR A 211 -6.63 -0.29 -3.13
CA TYR A 211 -6.79 -0.56 -4.57
C TYR A 211 -8.22 -0.97 -4.93
N GLU A 212 -8.82 -1.87 -4.15
CA GLU A 212 -10.19 -2.34 -4.38
C GLU A 212 -11.22 -1.20 -4.26
N ALA A 213 -11.07 -0.35 -3.24
CA ALA A 213 -11.94 0.82 -3.08
C ALA A 213 -11.79 1.78 -4.27
N ARG A 214 -10.56 2.00 -4.78
CA ARG A 214 -10.35 2.82 -5.97
C ARG A 214 -10.99 2.19 -7.21
N VAL A 215 -10.81 0.89 -7.42
CA VAL A 215 -11.42 0.17 -8.56
C VAL A 215 -12.94 0.30 -8.52
N GLN A 216 -13.57 0.01 -7.37
CA GLN A 216 -15.00 0.16 -7.20
C GLN A 216 -15.44 1.60 -7.45
N LYS A 217 -14.71 2.58 -6.91
CA LYS A 217 -15.08 3.99 -7.06
C LYS A 217 -14.98 4.47 -8.51
N PHE A 218 -13.95 4.06 -9.24
CA PHE A 218 -13.83 4.39 -10.66
C PHE A 218 -14.86 3.65 -11.51
N ALA A 219 -15.24 2.43 -11.16
CA ALA A 219 -16.32 1.71 -11.84
C ALA A 219 -17.64 2.49 -11.74
N GLU A 220 -18.00 2.94 -10.53
CA GLU A 220 -19.15 3.80 -10.28
C GLU A 220 -19.08 5.12 -11.08
N LEU A 221 -17.96 5.84 -10.98
CA LEU A 221 -17.81 7.17 -11.59
C LEU A 221 -17.81 7.13 -13.13
N LEU A 222 -17.26 6.08 -13.72
CA LEU A 222 -17.10 5.96 -15.16
C LEU A 222 -18.22 5.16 -15.82
N GLY A 223 -19.18 4.62 -15.05
CA GLY A 223 -20.23 3.74 -15.56
C GLY A 223 -19.68 2.45 -16.17
N LEU A 224 -18.56 1.96 -15.65
CA LEU A 224 -17.89 0.73 -16.10
C LEU A 224 -18.06 -0.38 -15.07
N SER A 225 -17.91 -1.63 -15.48
CA SER A 225 -17.78 -2.73 -14.52
C SER A 225 -16.41 -2.67 -13.83
N GLU A 226 -16.33 -3.17 -12.59
CA GLU A 226 -15.04 -3.32 -11.90
C GLU A 226 -14.04 -4.15 -12.71
N SER A 227 -14.52 -5.19 -13.40
CA SER A 227 -13.72 -6.00 -14.31
C SER A 227 -13.15 -5.16 -15.47
N GLY A 228 -13.95 -4.25 -16.03
CA GLY A 228 -13.49 -3.30 -17.04
C GLY A 228 -12.37 -2.38 -16.53
N ILE A 229 -12.51 -1.86 -15.31
CA ILE A 229 -11.45 -1.07 -14.67
C ILE A 229 -10.18 -1.91 -14.46
N ARG A 230 -10.31 -3.13 -13.93
CA ARG A 230 -9.17 -4.06 -13.75
C ARG A 230 -8.48 -4.37 -15.07
N GLN A 231 -9.24 -4.55 -16.15
CA GLN A 231 -8.68 -4.76 -17.49
C GLN A 231 -7.87 -3.55 -17.97
N HIS A 232 -8.32 -2.32 -17.73
CA HIS A 232 -7.53 -1.13 -18.03
C HIS A 232 -6.20 -1.14 -17.26
N VAL A 233 -6.24 -1.44 -15.96
CA VAL A 233 -5.03 -1.51 -15.11
C VAL A 233 -4.09 -2.62 -15.58
N LEU A 234 -4.61 -3.83 -15.79
CA LEU A 234 -3.83 -4.99 -16.22
C LEU A 234 -3.11 -4.72 -17.55
N ARG A 235 -3.80 -4.10 -18.51
CA ARG A 235 -3.22 -3.76 -19.81
C ARG A 235 -2.22 -2.61 -19.75
N SER A 236 -2.25 -1.80 -18.70
CA SER A 236 -1.22 -0.78 -18.42
C SER A 236 -0.04 -1.34 -17.62
N ARG A 237 -0.22 -2.48 -16.93
CA ARG A 237 0.72 -3.03 -15.94
C ARG A 237 2.14 -3.16 -16.46
N LYS A 238 2.31 -3.76 -17.64
CA LYS A 238 3.64 -4.00 -18.23
C LYS A 238 4.43 -2.69 -18.33
N LEU A 239 3.81 -1.68 -18.94
CA LEU A 239 4.45 -0.39 -19.17
C LEU A 239 4.65 0.40 -17.87
N LEU A 240 3.66 0.37 -16.97
CA LEU A 240 3.80 1.00 -15.65
C LEU A 240 4.98 0.42 -14.89
N ASN A 241 5.14 -0.90 -14.87
CA ASN A 241 6.27 -1.55 -14.20
C ASN A 241 7.62 -1.22 -14.85
N GLU A 242 7.68 -1.11 -16.17
CA GLU A 242 8.89 -0.70 -16.89
C GLU A 242 9.26 0.76 -16.59
N VAL A 243 8.28 1.66 -16.52
CA VAL A 243 8.51 3.08 -16.20
C VAL A 243 8.92 3.26 -14.74
N VAL A 244 8.36 2.44 -13.85
CA VAL A 244 8.57 2.50 -12.40
C VAL A 244 9.92 1.96 -11.97
N ARG A 245 10.42 0.90 -12.62
CA ARG A 245 11.75 0.37 -12.35
C ARG A 245 12.76 1.37 -12.91
N LYS A 246 13.27 2.25 -12.04
CA LYS A 246 14.45 3.07 -12.34
C LYS A 246 15.55 2.11 -12.82
N ASP A 247 16.03 2.28 -14.05
CA ASP A 247 17.31 1.71 -14.49
C ASP A 247 18.44 2.25 -13.60
#